data_AF-K2ACR4-F1
#
_entry.id   AF-K2ACR4-F1
#
_cell.length_a   1.000
_cell.length_b   1.000
_cell.length_c   1.000
_cell.angle_alpha   90.00
_cell.angle_beta   90.00
_cell.angle_gamma   90.00
#
_symmetry.space_group_name_H-M   'P 1'
#
loop_
_entity.id
_entity.type
_entity.pdbx_description
1 polymer ?
#
loop_
_entity_poly.entity_id
_entity_poly.type
_entity_poly.pdbx_seq_one_letter_code
_entity_poly.pdbx_strand_id
1 'polypeptide(L)'
;MTLYSLLFLMSISAVGLLILPFIAHNILFSRHFLVVTLGFIVCAIGIYSFSGNKKELDAWLSGGKKHYELQEEIAQLGGIDRIILKINQKLAANPQDATGWFILGKLYFAKQDYKNAKQALGKALKLQPNNVEIRHYYDNAAHLII
;
A
#
# COMPACT_ATOMS: atom_id res chain seq x y z
N MET A 1 -0.59 -31.76 -11.34
CA MET A 1 -1.25 -31.55 -10.04
C MET A 1 -0.70 -32.41 -8.90
N THR A 2 -0.06 -33.56 -9.17
CA THR A 2 0.41 -34.51 -8.13
C THR A 2 1.75 -34.16 -7.45
N LEU A 3 2.59 -33.31 -8.07
CA LEU A 3 3.91 -32.94 -7.52
C LEU A 3 3.80 -31.96 -6.34
N TYR A 4 2.90 -30.98 -6.44
CA TYR A 4 2.68 -29.97 -5.39
C TYR A 4 2.04 -30.55 -4.13
N SER A 5 1.13 -31.53 -4.28
CA SER A 5 0.53 -32.25 -3.15
C SER A 5 1.55 -33.11 -2.41
N LEU A 6 2.53 -33.69 -3.11
CA LEU A 6 3.61 -34.47 -2.48
C LEU A 6 4.56 -33.56 -1.69
N LEU A 7 4.96 -32.42 -2.27
CA LEU A 7 5.81 -31.43 -1.60
C LEU A 7 5.15 -30.85 -0.35
N PHE A 8 3.83 -30.62 -0.41
CA PHE A 8 3.07 -30.13 0.75
C PHE A 8 3.02 -31.17 1.88
N LEU A 9 2.83 -32.46 1.56
CA LEU A 9 2.85 -33.55 2.54
C LEU A 9 4.23 -33.75 3.17
N MET A 10 5.32 -33.62 2.39
CA MET A 10 6.69 -33.70 2.90
C MET A 10 7.05 -32.51 3.81
N SER A 11 6.51 -31.32 3.53
CA SER A 11 6.72 -30.14 4.37
C SER A 11 6.04 -30.29 5.74
N ILE A 12 4.81 -30.81 5.77
CA ILE A 12 4.06 -31.01 7.01
C ILE A 12 4.72 -32.08 7.90
N SER A 13 5.22 -33.16 7.32
CA SER A 13 5.90 -34.21 8.07
C SER A 13 7.26 -33.75 8.63
N ALA A 14 8.00 -32.93 7.88
CA ALA A 14 9.25 -32.32 8.35
C ALA A 14 9.01 -31.36 9.53
N VAL A 15 7.94 -30.57 9.48
CA VAL A 15 7.55 -29.67 10.56
C VAL A 15 7.12 -30.45 11.81
N GLY A 16 6.37 -31.55 11.65
CA GLY A 16 6.00 -32.43 12.77
C GLY A 16 7.20 -33.05 13.47
N LEU A 17 8.22 -33.49 12.71
CA LEU A 17 9.47 -34.05 13.23
C LEU A 17 10.32 -33.01 13.98
N LEU A 18 10.25 -31.74 13.56
CA LEU A 18 10.89 -30.61 14.25
C LEU A 18 10.15 -30.21 15.55
N ILE A 19 8.84 -30.47 15.64
CA ILE A 19 8.01 -30.14 16.82
C ILE A 19 8.00 -31.27 17.85
N LEU A 20 8.26 -32.52 17.47
CA LEU A 20 8.38 -33.65 18.42
C LEU A 20 9.36 -33.42 19.58
N PRO A 21 10.59 -32.88 19.38
CA PRO A 21 11.47 -32.53 20.49
C PRO A 21 10.98 -31.31 21.29
N PHE A 22 10.07 -30.50 20.74
CA PHE A 22 9.49 -29.31 21.38
C PHE A 22 8.39 -29.66 22.41
N ILE A 23 7.66 -30.76 22.17
CA ILE A 23 6.60 -31.23 23.09
C ILE A 23 7.19 -32.15 24.18
N ALA A 24 8.23 -32.93 23.85
CA ALA A 24 8.77 -33.96 24.75
C ALA A 24 9.83 -33.46 25.74
N HIS A 25 10.46 -32.32 25.53
CA HIS A 25 11.53 -31.83 26.42
C HIS A 25 11.26 -30.40 26.91
N ASN A 26 10.69 -30.29 28.11
CA ASN A 26 10.47 -29.05 28.85
C ASN A 26 11.79 -28.44 29.41
N ILE A 27 12.91 -28.61 28.70
CA ILE A 27 14.23 -28.15 29.14
C ILE A 27 15.06 -27.77 27.91
N LEU A 28 14.91 -26.52 27.46
CA LEU A 28 15.96 -25.70 26.82
C LEU A 28 15.56 -24.24 26.66
N PHE A 29 14.70 -23.72 27.55
CA PHE A 29 14.60 -22.28 27.80
C PHE A 29 15.84 -21.79 28.56
N SER A 30 17.02 -22.08 28.01
CA SER A 30 18.27 -21.53 28.50
C SER A 30 18.31 -20.07 28.09
N ARG A 31 18.77 -19.20 29.00
CA ARG A 31 19.01 -17.77 28.80
C ARG A 31 19.73 -17.48 27.47
N HIS A 32 20.47 -18.44 26.94
CA HIS A 32 21.24 -18.36 25.70
C HIS A 32 20.34 -18.41 24.45
N PHE A 33 19.23 -19.15 24.44
CA PHE A 33 18.28 -19.16 23.32
C PHE A 33 17.57 -17.82 23.14
N LEU A 34 17.18 -17.18 24.26
CA LEU A 34 16.62 -15.83 24.25
C LEU A 34 17.63 -14.78 23.75
N VAL A 35 18.90 -14.90 24.13
CA VAL A 35 19.95 -13.97 23.68
C VAL A 35 20.25 -14.14 22.20
N VAL A 36 20.26 -15.38 21.68
CA VAL A 36 20.49 -15.64 20.25
C VAL A 36 19.33 -15.13 19.39
N THR A 37 18.09 -15.34 19.82
CA THR A 37 16.90 -14.84 19.09
C THR A 37 16.81 -13.31 19.12
N LEU A 38 17.08 -12.68 20.27
CA LEU A 38 17.24 -11.22 20.35
C LEU A 38 18.37 -10.72 19.45
N GLY A 39 19.51 -11.42 19.42
CA GLY A 39 20.63 -11.09 18.54
C GLY A 39 20.26 -11.11 17.05
N PHE A 40 19.48 -12.10 16.60
CA PHE A 40 18.97 -12.15 15.23
C PHE A 40 18.04 -10.98 14.90
N ILE A 41 17.17 -10.58 15.84
CA ILE A 41 16.27 -9.42 15.67
C ILE A 41 17.08 -8.12 15.56
N VAL A 42 18.08 -7.92 16.43
CA VAL A 42 18.93 -6.72 16.37
C VAL A 42 19.77 -6.69 15.10
N CYS A 43 20.33 -7.82 14.66
CA CYS A 43 21.04 -7.91 13.38
C CYS A 43 20.11 -7.61 12.20
N ALA A 44 18.88 -8.11 12.20
CA ALA A 44 17.90 -7.82 11.16
C ALA A 44 17.55 -6.31 11.12
N ILE A 45 17.37 -5.68 12.28
CA ILE A 45 17.13 -4.22 12.38
C ILE A 45 18.36 -3.43 11.90
N GLY A 46 19.56 -3.88 12.23
CA GLY A 46 20.82 -3.26 11.79
C GLY A 46 21.00 -3.34 10.27
N ILE A 47 20.76 -4.51 9.67
CA ILE A 47 20.79 -4.72 8.22
C ILE A 47 19.69 -3.88 7.54
N TYR A 48 18.48 -3.81 8.11
CA TYR A 48 17.40 -2.97 7.59
C TYR A 48 17.71 -1.47 7.71
N SER A 49 18.43 -1.04 8.75
CA SER A 49 18.85 0.36 8.90
C SER A 49 20.01 0.73 7.97
N PHE A 50 20.88 -0.23 7.67
CA PHE A 50 22.05 -0.03 6.81
C PHE A 50 21.72 -0.15 5.32
N SER A 51 20.82 -1.07 4.94
CA SER A 51 20.34 -1.30 3.57
C SER A 51 18.99 -0.63 3.26
N GLY A 52 18.36 -0.04 4.28
CA GLY A 52 17.05 0.62 4.17
C GLY A 52 17.14 1.78 3.21
N ASN A 53 16.64 1.55 2.00
CA ASN A 53 16.44 2.55 0.97
C ASN A 53 15.42 3.59 1.50
N LYS A 54 15.90 4.55 2.29
CA LYS A 54 15.09 5.55 3.00
C LYS A 54 14.08 6.24 2.09
N LYS A 55 14.40 6.37 0.80
CA LYS A 55 13.51 6.93 -0.24
C LYS A 55 12.22 6.13 -0.43
N GLU A 56 12.27 4.81 -0.35
CA GLU A 56 11.10 3.94 -0.52
C GLU A 56 10.22 3.94 0.72
N LEU A 57 10.85 3.98 1.91
CA LEU A 57 10.16 4.17 3.18
C LEU A 57 9.50 5.56 3.25
N ASP A 58 10.19 6.62 2.83
CA ASP A 58 9.62 7.98 2.77
C ASP A 58 8.52 8.07 1.71
N ALA A 59 8.63 7.39 0.57
CA ALA A 59 7.57 7.32 -0.44
C ALA A 59 6.33 6.58 0.10
N TRP A 60 6.52 5.50 0.85
CA TRP A 60 5.44 4.74 1.49
C TRP A 60 4.79 5.53 2.64
N LEU A 61 5.59 6.19 3.48
CA LEU A 61 5.12 7.04 4.58
C LEU A 61 4.42 8.32 4.07
N SER A 62 4.94 8.96 3.02
CA SER A 62 4.31 10.14 2.41
C SER A 62 3.04 9.80 1.63
N GLY A 63 3.00 8.64 0.97
CA GLY A 63 1.77 8.09 0.39
C GLY A 63 0.69 7.92 1.45
N GLY A 64 1.00 7.26 2.57
CA GLY A 64 0.10 7.08 3.69
C GLY A 64 -0.33 8.40 4.36
N LYS A 65 0.62 9.29 4.65
CA LYS A 65 0.36 10.56 5.36
C LYS A 65 -0.53 11.52 4.56
N LYS A 66 -0.36 11.57 3.25
CA LYS A 66 -1.20 12.40 2.35
C LYS A 66 -2.66 11.96 2.36
N HIS A 67 -2.93 10.67 2.57
CA HIS A 67 -4.29 10.14 2.66
C HIS A 67 -5.01 10.55 3.95
N TYR A 68 -4.30 10.57 5.08
CA TYR A 68 -4.87 10.96 6.38
C TYR A 68 -5.16 12.47 6.46
N GLU A 69 -4.25 13.32 5.97
CA GLU A 69 -4.43 14.78 5.98
C GLU A 69 -5.60 15.23 5.09
N LEU A 70 -5.77 14.60 3.91
CA LEU A 70 -6.91 14.88 3.03
C LEU A 70 -8.24 14.45 3.64
N GLN A 71 -8.30 13.32 4.35
CA GLN A 71 -9.53 12.84 4.99
C GLN A 71 -9.99 13.77 6.12
N GLU A 72 -9.06 14.29 6.92
CA GLU A 72 -9.38 15.26 7.96
C GLU A 72 -9.83 16.60 7.36
N GLU A 73 -9.19 17.07 6.28
CA GLU A 73 -9.62 18.26 5.54
C GLU A 73 -11.01 18.06 4.89
N ILE A 74 -11.32 16.88 4.36
CA ILE A 74 -12.65 16.49 3.83
C ILE A 74 -13.72 16.55 4.92
N ALA A 75 -13.40 16.04 6.11
CA ALA A 75 -14.31 16.08 7.25
C ALA A 75 -14.56 17.53 7.72
N GLN A 76 -13.51 18.35 7.78
CA GLN A 76 -13.64 19.75 8.22
C GLN A 76 -14.28 20.68 7.18
N LEU A 77 -14.11 20.42 5.88
CA LEU A 77 -14.66 21.25 4.80
C LEU A 77 -16.15 20.98 4.51
N GLY A 78 -16.81 20.11 5.28
CA GLY A 78 -18.24 19.84 5.15
C GLY A 78 -18.60 18.89 4.01
N GLY A 79 -17.67 18.02 3.60
CA GLY A 79 -17.91 16.93 2.64
C GLY A 79 -17.11 17.01 1.35
N ILE A 80 -17.01 15.86 0.68
CA ILE A 80 -16.20 15.66 -0.55
C ILE A 80 -16.58 16.65 -1.66
N ASP A 81 -17.86 17.05 -1.74
CA ASP A 81 -18.38 17.99 -2.75
C ASP A 81 -17.72 19.37 -2.75
N ARG A 82 -17.49 19.95 -1.56
CA ARG A 82 -16.83 21.27 -1.46
C ARG A 82 -15.38 21.23 -1.92
N ILE A 83 -14.70 20.12 -1.66
CA ILE A 83 -13.30 19.94 -2.10
C ILE A 83 -13.22 19.73 -3.60
N ILE A 84 -14.13 18.94 -4.17
CA ILE A 84 -14.26 18.80 -5.62
C ILE A 84 -14.41 20.18 -6.26
N LEU A 85 -15.26 21.06 -5.69
CA LEU A 85 -15.45 22.42 -6.19
C LEU A 85 -14.17 23.27 -6.11
N LYS A 86 -13.46 23.25 -4.96
CA LYS A 86 -12.20 23.98 -4.76
C LYS A 86 -11.09 23.49 -5.70
N ILE A 87 -10.98 22.18 -5.90
CA ILE A 87 -10.01 21.58 -6.82
C ILE A 87 -10.36 21.92 -8.27
N ASN A 88 -11.63 21.89 -8.66
CA ASN A 88 -12.07 22.30 -10.00
C ASN A 88 -11.72 23.76 -10.29
N GLN A 89 -11.91 24.67 -9.32
CA GLN A 89 -11.50 26.07 -9.46
C GLN A 89 -9.98 26.21 -9.65
N LYS A 90 -9.20 25.47 -8.86
CA LYS A 90 -7.74 25.47 -8.98
C LYS A 90 -7.28 24.92 -10.34
N LEU A 91 -7.92 23.86 -10.83
CA LEU A 91 -7.62 23.25 -12.13
C LEU A 91 -8.11 24.10 -13.30
N ALA A 92 -9.13 24.95 -13.10
CA ALA A 92 -9.52 25.95 -14.09
C ALA A 92 -8.42 27.02 -14.26
N ALA A 93 -7.78 27.43 -13.16
CA ALA A 93 -6.66 28.37 -13.19
C ALA A 93 -5.34 27.71 -13.65
N ASN A 94 -5.13 26.42 -13.32
CA ASN A 94 -3.96 25.65 -13.75
C ASN A 94 -4.35 24.27 -14.30
N PRO A 95 -4.70 24.18 -15.60
CA PRO A 95 -5.13 22.92 -16.20
C PRO A 95 -4.00 21.89 -16.39
N GLN A 96 -2.74 22.27 -16.20
CA GLN A 96 -1.58 21.39 -16.39
C GLN A 96 -1.13 20.69 -15.09
N ASP A 97 -1.89 20.82 -14.00
CA ASP A 97 -1.60 20.14 -12.75
C ASP A 97 -2.08 18.67 -12.79
N ALA A 98 -1.18 17.77 -13.21
CA ALA A 98 -1.43 16.33 -13.24
C ALA A 98 -1.83 15.77 -11.86
N THR A 99 -1.23 16.30 -10.80
CA THR A 99 -1.51 15.86 -9.43
C THR A 99 -2.91 16.30 -9.01
N GLY A 100 -3.32 17.51 -9.36
CA GLY A 100 -4.67 18.01 -9.12
C GLY A 100 -5.74 17.19 -9.85
N TRP A 101 -5.52 16.84 -11.13
CA TRP A 101 -6.41 15.95 -11.87
C TRP A 101 -6.48 14.54 -11.26
N PHE A 102 -5.35 14.04 -10.74
CA PHE A 102 -5.31 12.74 -10.07
C PHE A 102 -6.10 12.74 -8.75
N ILE A 103 -5.92 13.76 -7.91
CA ILE A 103 -6.67 13.92 -6.66
C ILE A 103 -8.16 14.04 -6.95
N LEU A 104 -8.55 14.85 -7.95
CA LEU A 104 -9.94 14.98 -8.38
C LEU A 104 -10.53 13.61 -8.78
N GLY A 105 -9.76 12.82 -9.54
CA GLY A 105 -10.12 11.45 -9.90
C GLY A 105 -10.37 10.55 -8.68
N LYS A 106 -9.48 10.58 -7.69
CA LYS A 106 -9.63 9.81 -6.43
C LYS A 106 -10.84 10.24 -5.62
N LEU A 107 -11.15 11.53 -5.58
CA LEU A 107 -12.34 12.04 -4.87
C LEU A 107 -13.62 11.57 -5.54
N TYR A 108 -13.72 11.63 -6.87
CA TYR A 108 -14.85 11.05 -7.59
C TYR A 108 -14.94 9.52 -7.40
N PHE A 109 -13.80 8.82 -7.36
CA PHE A 109 -13.75 7.40 -7.06
C PHE A 109 -14.29 7.09 -5.65
N ALA A 110 -13.94 7.90 -4.65
CA ALA A 110 -14.47 7.78 -3.29
C ALA A 110 -15.99 8.06 -3.22
N LYS A 111 -16.50 8.93 -4.10
CA LYS A 111 -17.94 9.16 -4.29
C LYS A 111 -18.66 8.08 -5.11
N GLN A 112 -17.94 7.05 -5.56
CA GLN A 112 -18.43 6.04 -6.50
C GLN A 112 -18.89 6.62 -7.86
N ASP A 113 -18.49 7.85 -8.17
CA ASP A 113 -18.73 8.48 -9.46
C ASP A 113 -17.60 8.10 -10.42
N TYR A 114 -17.61 6.83 -10.83
CA TYR A 114 -16.53 6.27 -11.64
C TYR A 114 -16.42 6.94 -13.02
N LYS A 115 -17.54 7.46 -13.54
CA LYS A 115 -17.58 8.17 -14.83
C LYS A 115 -16.74 9.45 -14.77
N ASN A 116 -16.97 10.30 -13.77
CA ASN A 116 -16.20 11.53 -13.59
C ASN A 116 -14.76 11.22 -13.12
N ALA A 117 -14.57 10.16 -12.32
CA ALA A 117 -13.26 9.69 -11.92
C ALA A 117 -12.40 9.35 -13.15
N LYS A 118 -12.92 8.53 -14.08
CA LYS A 118 -12.21 8.15 -15.31
C LYS A 118 -11.83 9.35 -16.16
N GLN A 119 -12.71 10.36 -16.27
CA GLN A 119 -12.41 11.58 -17.03
C GLN A 119 -11.26 12.39 -16.41
N ALA A 120 -11.30 12.61 -15.08
CA ALA A 120 -10.25 13.33 -14.38
C ALA A 120 -8.91 12.56 -14.41
N LEU A 121 -8.95 11.24 -14.17
CA LEU A 121 -7.78 10.36 -14.26
C LEU A 121 -7.19 10.32 -15.68
N GLY A 122 -8.04 10.35 -16.71
CA GLY A 122 -7.59 10.42 -18.10
C GLY A 122 -6.83 11.71 -18.42
N LYS A 123 -7.24 12.86 -17.83
CA LYS A 123 -6.47 14.11 -17.94
C LYS A 123 -5.14 14.01 -17.19
N ALA A 124 -5.14 13.44 -16.00
CA ALA A 124 -3.92 13.21 -15.23
C ALA A 124 -2.93 12.31 -15.98
N LEU A 125 -3.42 11.23 -16.61
CA LEU A 125 -2.62 10.27 -17.36
C LEU A 125 -2.02 10.89 -18.63
N LYS A 126 -2.75 11.79 -19.30
CA LYS A 126 -2.19 12.54 -20.45
C LYS A 126 -1.00 13.42 -20.05
N LEU A 127 -1.05 14.02 -18.86
CA LEU A 127 0.02 14.87 -18.35
C LEU A 127 1.19 14.06 -17.77
N GLN A 128 0.91 12.89 -17.20
CA GLN A 128 1.91 11.97 -16.65
C GLN A 128 1.65 10.52 -17.12
N PRO A 129 2.00 10.19 -18.38
CA PRO A 129 1.69 8.88 -18.97
C PRO A 129 2.46 7.72 -18.31
N ASN A 130 3.61 8.02 -17.70
CA ASN A 130 4.48 7.03 -17.05
C ASN A 130 4.13 6.79 -15.57
N ASN A 131 3.11 7.49 -15.03
CA ASN A 131 2.72 7.31 -13.65
C ASN A 131 1.83 6.07 -13.50
N VAL A 132 2.42 5.01 -12.94
CA VAL A 132 1.78 3.70 -12.76
C VAL A 132 0.57 3.80 -11.83
N GLU A 133 0.60 4.68 -10.81
CA GLU A 133 -0.52 4.86 -9.89
C GLU A 133 -1.73 5.44 -10.63
N ILE A 134 -1.53 6.51 -11.42
CA ILE A 134 -2.60 7.13 -12.21
C ILE A 134 -3.23 6.11 -13.17
N ARG A 135 -2.39 5.32 -13.85
CA ARG A 135 -2.85 4.27 -14.77
C ARG A 135 -3.69 3.21 -14.07
N HIS A 136 -3.22 2.71 -12.93
CA HIS A 136 -3.95 1.75 -12.12
C HIS A 136 -5.34 2.27 -11.70
N TYR A 137 -5.44 3.51 -11.21
CA TYR A 137 -6.74 4.10 -10.87
C TYR A 137 -7.63 4.30 -12.09
N TYR A 138 -7.07 4.68 -13.25
CA TYR A 138 -7.82 4.88 -14.49
C TYR A 138 -8.44 3.56 -14.99
N ASP A 139 -7.66 2.48 -14.98
CA ASP A 139 -8.11 1.15 -15.41
C ASP A 139 -9.20 0.62 -14.46
N ASN A 140 -9.03 0.79 -13.15
CA ASN A 140 -10.04 0.42 -12.16
C ASN A 140 -11.34 1.21 -12.33
N ALA A 141 -11.25 2.53 -12.53
CA ALA A 141 -12.43 3.36 -12.79
C ALA A 141 -13.13 2.93 -14.10
N ALA A 142 -12.38 2.52 -15.12
CA ALA A 142 -12.97 2.03 -16.37
C ALA A 142 -13.71 0.70 -16.21
N HIS A 143 -13.18 -0.20 -15.37
CA HIS A 143 -13.80 -1.50 -15.09
C HIS A 143 -15.11 -1.37 -14.30
N LEU A 144 -15.20 -0.40 -13.39
CA LEU A 144 -16.37 -0.19 -12.52
C LEU A 144 -17.53 0.59 -13.19
N ILE A 145 -17.38 1.00 -14.45
CA ILE A 145 -18.43 1.68 -15.24
C ILE A 145 -19.31 0.68 -16.02
N ILE A 146 -18.87 -0.58 -16.11
CA ILE A 146 -19.53 -1.67 -16.86
C ILE A 146 -20.62 -2.31 -15.99
#